data_AF-A0A453NEY0-F1
#
_entry.id   AF-A0A453NEY0-F1
#
_cell.length_a   1.000
_cell.length_b   1.000
_cell.length_c   1.000
_cell.angle_alpha   90.00
_cell.angle_beta   90.00
_cell.angle_gamma   90.00
#
_symmetry.space_group_name_H-M   'P 1'
#
loop_
_entity.id
_entity.type
_entity.pdbx_description
1 polymer ?
#
loop_
_entity_poly.entity_id
_entity_poly.type
_entity_poly.pdbx_seq_one_letter_code
_entity_poly.pdbx_strand_id
1 'polypeptide(L)'
;MHLLSGFSILGFLFQSVSPQLLNFKTLSALKHLFNILTNSGMSEILLKDALQQIYLNPHIWAYSSYEVQRELYLFLIQYFETDGKLLPMLCGLPRIIDIVRQFYSEKLDARSSKPLLHLITEQVIGERPHIEEIRKIRLLLLSLAEMSLKLKVSSHDIRALVSFFEKSQDVACIEDVLYMIIRALSQNSLLSSFLEQVNSVGGCYIFINLLKREFEPIRLLGLQLLGKLLVGVPSEKKGPKLFGLPVGRPRSMSENIRKGIAATPQLFFYSISERLFKFPLSDHLCATFFDVLLGGASPKQVLQKRSQSNELNDRSSTSVVSLAPFYVPQILVCIFKYMHSCQDASARAKILSDLLDLLDSNPSNVEAIMEYGWSSWLETSVKLDVFRDYRPISKANYASLETNELILVRNMYSLVLSYFLCYVKGGWHQLEDTTNFLLLKIEEGQLTNFCLLRDIFEDIIGSLLETSPDEDIFISQPCRDNILYLLKLSDELLVDQIGIKLLFHPPDMCASSSDGSQKEMTLALHLWKL
;
A
#
# COMPACT_ATOMS: atom_id res chain seq x y z
N MET A 1 -27.75 -5.52 46.50
CA MET A 1 -27.23 -6.28 45.35
C MET A 1 -27.72 -7.71 45.49
N HIS A 2 -28.55 -8.20 44.57
CA HIS A 2 -28.92 -9.62 44.55
C HIS A 2 -27.72 -10.41 44.01
N LEU A 3 -27.10 -11.26 44.84
CA LEU A 3 -26.10 -12.24 44.41
C LEU A 3 -26.79 -13.34 43.61
N LEU A 4 -27.02 -13.09 42.32
CA LEU A 4 -27.57 -14.06 41.38
C LEU A 4 -26.42 -14.88 40.80
N SER A 5 -25.96 -15.90 41.53
CA SER A 5 -24.87 -16.79 41.07
C SER A 5 -25.38 -18.09 40.43
N GLY A 6 -26.70 -18.24 40.24
CA GLY A 6 -27.31 -19.48 39.75
C GLY A 6 -26.76 -19.93 38.39
N PHE A 7 -26.66 -19.03 37.41
CA PHE A 7 -26.11 -19.39 36.09
C PHE A 7 -24.59 -19.59 36.12
N SER A 8 -23.88 -18.91 37.02
CA SER A 8 -22.45 -19.19 37.24
C SER A 8 -22.22 -20.61 37.76
N ILE A 9 -23.03 -21.08 38.73
CA ILE A 9 -22.99 -22.46 39.24
C ILE A 9 -23.38 -23.45 38.14
N LEU A 10 -24.47 -23.19 37.41
CA LEU A 10 -24.90 -24.05 36.31
C LEU A 10 -23.83 -24.14 35.21
N GLY A 11 -23.23 -23.02 34.82
CA GLY A 11 -22.15 -22.99 33.83
C GLY A 11 -20.93 -23.80 34.27
N PHE A 12 -20.55 -23.74 35.55
CA PHE A 12 -19.49 -24.57 36.11
C PHE A 12 -19.85 -26.07 36.09
N LEU A 13 -21.09 -26.42 36.45
CA LEU A 13 -21.56 -27.80 36.39
C LEU A 13 -21.55 -28.33 34.94
N PHE A 14 -22.02 -27.54 33.97
CA PHE A 14 -22.00 -27.93 32.56
C PHE A 14 -20.58 -28.16 32.01
N GLN A 15 -19.58 -27.41 32.48
CA GLN A 15 -18.18 -27.65 32.11
C GLN A 15 -17.65 -29.01 32.60
N SER A 16 -18.26 -29.55 33.66
CA SER A 16 -17.86 -30.83 34.27
C SER A 16 -18.64 -32.02 33.70
N VAL A 17 -19.66 -31.78 32.88
CA VAL A 17 -20.50 -32.82 32.29
C VAL A 17 -19.82 -33.44 31.07
N SER A 18 -20.00 -34.75 30.89
CA SER A 18 -19.52 -35.46 29.70
C SER A 18 -20.06 -34.80 28.41
N PRO A 19 -19.21 -34.50 27.40
CA PRO A 19 -19.67 -33.93 26.14
C PRO A 19 -20.74 -34.76 25.42
N GLN A 20 -20.81 -36.07 25.68
CA GLN A 20 -21.87 -36.95 25.14
C GLN A 20 -23.28 -36.57 25.63
N LEU A 21 -23.37 -35.93 26.80
CA LEU A 21 -24.64 -35.43 27.36
C LEU A 21 -25.01 -34.05 26.80
N LEU A 22 -24.08 -33.36 26.13
CA LEU A 22 -24.33 -32.10 25.42
C LEU A 22 -24.90 -32.36 24.02
N ASN A 23 -26.07 -33.00 23.98
CA ASN A 23 -26.77 -33.36 22.74
C ASN A 23 -27.97 -32.44 22.46
N PHE A 24 -28.70 -32.69 21.37
CA PHE A 24 -29.86 -31.90 20.96
C PHE A 24 -30.97 -31.80 22.01
N LYS A 25 -31.18 -32.83 22.86
CA LYS A 25 -32.19 -32.76 23.92
C LYS A 25 -31.79 -31.72 24.96
N THR A 26 -30.52 -31.74 25.38
CA THR A 26 -29.96 -30.75 26.31
C THR A 26 -30.01 -29.35 25.71
N LEU A 27 -29.61 -29.18 24.45
CA LEU A 27 -29.70 -27.88 23.77
C LEU A 27 -31.15 -27.39 23.65
N SER A 28 -32.12 -28.27 23.33
CA SER A 28 -33.53 -27.91 23.27
C SER A 28 -34.08 -27.47 24.63
N ALA A 29 -33.67 -28.13 25.72
CA ALA A 29 -34.05 -27.73 27.07
C ALA A 29 -33.46 -26.36 27.45
N LEU A 30 -32.20 -26.10 27.07
CA LEU A 30 -31.57 -24.79 27.25
C LEU A 30 -32.26 -23.71 26.40
N LYS A 31 -32.61 -23.97 25.14
CA LYS A 31 -33.39 -23.03 24.31
C LYS A 31 -34.75 -22.71 24.95
N HIS A 32 -35.41 -23.70 25.56
CA HIS A 32 -36.65 -23.46 26.30
C HIS A 32 -36.41 -22.57 27.53
N LEU A 33 -35.35 -22.83 28.30
CA LEU A 33 -34.94 -21.97 29.41
C LEU A 33 -34.65 -20.54 28.94
N PHE A 34 -33.93 -20.37 27.83
CA PHE A 34 -33.67 -19.07 27.22
C PHE A 34 -34.97 -18.30 26.95
N ASN A 35 -35.96 -18.96 26.33
CA ASN A 35 -37.26 -18.35 26.04
C ASN A 35 -38.04 -17.96 27.30
N ILE A 36 -37.89 -18.71 28.41
CA ILE A 36 -38.48 -18.31 29.69
C ILE A 36 -37.79 -17.06 30.22
N LEU A 37 -36.45 -16.99 30.15
CA LEU A 37 -35.67 -15.85 30.64
C LEU A 37 -36.00 -14.56 29.88
N THR A 38 -36.14 -14.62 28.55
CA THR A 38 -36.49 -13.46 27.73
C THR A 38 -37.85 -12.85 28.10
N ASN A 39 -38.78 -13.68 28.59
CA ASN A 39 -40.13 -13.26 28.97
C ASN A 39 -40.29 -12.96 30.47
N SER A 40 -39.20 -12.94 31.24
CA SER A 40 -39.22 -12.73 32.69
C SER A 40 -39.05 -11.25 33.07
N GLY A 41 -39.55 -10.85 34.26
CA GLY A 41 -39.42 -9.48 34.77
C GLY A 41 -37.99 -9.04 35.12
N MET A 42 -37.03 -9.97 35.18
CA MET A 42 -35.59 -9.74 35.43
C MET A 42 -34.74 -10.12 34.20
N SER A 43 -35.35 -10.08 33.00
CA SER A 43 -34.79 -10.65 31.77
C SER A 43 -33.38 -10.15 31.46
N GLU A 44 -33.12 -8.84 31.52
CA GLU A 44 -31.83 -8.29 31.10
C GLU A 44 -30.62 -8.83 31.91
N ILE A 45 -30.75 -8.91 33.24
CA ILE A 45 -29.67 -9.36 34.12
C ILE A 45 -29.48 -10.88 34.02
N LEU A 46 -30.58 -11.64 34.09
CA LEU A 46 -30.53 -13.09 34.05
C LEU A 46 -30.10 -13.61 32.67
N LEU A 47 -30.57 -12.98 31.60
CA LEU A 47 -30.23 -13.35 30.23
C LEU A 47 -28.75 -13.07 29.95
N LYS A 48 -28.23 -11.93 30.41
CA LYS A 48 -26.81 -11.62 30.31
C LYS A 48 -25.96 -12.69 30.99
N ASP A 49 -26.28 -13.06 32.24
CA ASP A 49 -25.51 -14.07 32.97
C ASP A 49 -25.65 -15.45 32.31
N ALA A 50 -26.86 -15.85 31.91
CA ALA A 50 -27.07 -17.11 31.21
C ALA A 50 -26.28 -17.18 29.89
N LEU A 51 -26.34 -16.14 29.06
CA LEU A 51 -25.58 -16.01 27.81
C LEU A 51 -24.08 -16.16 28.05
N GLN A 52 -23.54 -15.45 29.04
CA GLN A 52 -22.11 -15.44 29.33
C GLN A 52 -21.63 -16.78 29.91
N GLN A 53 -22.35 -17.34 30.89
CA GLN A 53 -21.90 -18.51 31.65
C GLN A 53 -22.17 -19.83 30.94
N ILE A 54 -23.21 -19.88 30.10
CA ILE A 54 -23.66 -21.11 29.43
C ILE A 54 -23.50 -21.01 27.91
N TYR A 55 -24.25 -20.14 27.22
CA TYR A 55 -24.38 -20.23 25.77
C TYR A 55 -23.13 -19.80 24.99
N LEU A 56 -22.42 -18.77 25.47
CA LEU A 56 -21.19 -18.24 24.86
C LEU A 56 -19.91 -18.76 25.55
N ASN A 57 -20.03 -19.79 26.39
CA ASN A 57 -18.91 -20.36 27.11
C ASN A 57 -18.29 -21.54 26.33
N PRO A 58 -17.14 -21.35 25.66
CA PRO A 58 -16.56 -22.40 24.84
C PRO A 58 -16.06 -23.60 25.65
N HIS A 59 -15.80 -23.44 26.95
CA HIS A 59 -15.41 -24.56 27.82
C HIS A 59 -16.49 -25.61 27.97
N ILE A 60 -17.77 -25.25 27.74
CA ILE A 60 -18.87 -26.21 27.71
C ILE A 60 -18.93 -26.87 26.33
N TRP A 61 -18.89 -26.07 25.26
CA TRP A 61 -19.34 -26.53 23.94
C TRP A 61 -18.25 -27.07 23.02
N ALA A 62 -16.97 -26.71 23.21
CA ALA A 62 -15.91 -26.97 22.24
C ALA A 62 -15.69 -28.46 21.89
N TYR A 63 -16.06 -29.36 22.81
CA TYR A 63 -15.95 -30.83 22.64
C TYR A 63 -17.30 -31.52 22.37
N SER A 64 -18.38 -30.76 22.19
CA SER A 64 -19.66 -31.31 21.71
C SER A 64 -19.62 -31.54 20.19
N SER A 65 -20.53 -32.35 19.66
CA SER A 65 -20.62 -32.62 18.21
C SER A 65 -20.85 -31.35 17.40
N TYR A 66 -20.33 -31.32 16.16
CA TYR A 66 -20.48 -30.20 15.23
C TYR A 66 -21.92 -29.70 15.11
N GLU A 67 -22.88 -30.62 15.00
CA GLU A 67 -24.29 -30.28 14.76
C GLU A 67 -24.91 -29.53 15.94
N VAL A 68 -24.50 -29.85 17.16
CA VAL A 68 -24.97 -29.18 18.39
C VAL A 68 -24.38 -27.77 18.46
N GLN A 69 -23.08 -27.62 18.20
CA GLN A 69 -22.42 -26.31 18.19
C GLN A 69 -23.01 -25.40 17.09
N ARG A 70 -23.22 -25.94 15.90
CA ARG A 70 -23.86 -25.24 14.78
C ARG A 70 -25.25 -24.74 15.19
N GLU A 71 -26.08 -25.61 15.75
CA GLU A 71 -27.45 -25.29 16.14
C GLU A 71 -27.52 -24.29 17.29
N LEU A 72 -26.53 -24.31 18.20
CA LEU A 72 -26.36 -23.32 19.26
C LEU A 72 -26.01 -21.94 18.68
N TYR A 73 -24.96 -21.85 17.86
CA TYR A 73 -24.49 -20.56 17.36
C TYR A 73 -25.48 -19.95 16.35
N LEU A 74 -26.17 -20.75 15.53
CA LEU A 74 -27.27 -20.26 14.69
C LEU A 74 -28.42 -19.69 15.50
N PHE A 75 -28.79 -20.35 16.60
CA PHE A 75 -29.81 -19.83 17.51
C PHE A 75 -29.40 -18.49 18.13
N LEU A 76 -28.14 -18.35 18.55
CA LEU A 76 -27.63 -17.09 19.09
C LEU A 76 -27.60 -15.97 18.04
N ILE A 77 -27.20 -16.28 16.81
CA ILE A 77 -27.24 -15.33 15.69
C ILE A 77 -28.67 -14.82 15.48
N GLN A 78 -29.65 -15.74 15.35
CA GLN A 78 -31.06 -15.39 15.16
C GLN A 78 -31.61 -14.52 16.31
N TYR A 79 -31.21 -14.82 17.55
CA TYR A 79 -31.57 -14.00 18.70
C TYR A 79 -30.99 -12.59 18.58
N PHE A 80 -29.69 -12.45 18.31
CA PHE A 80 -29.04 -11.14 18.23
C PHE A 80 -29.40 -10.33 16.98
N GLU A 81 -29.90 -10.98 15.93
CA GLU A 81 -30.54 -10.30 14.79
C GLU A 81 -31.83 -9.59 15.22
N THR A 82 -32.53 -10.16 16.20
CA THR A 82 -33.78 -9.62 16.75
C THR A 82 -33.53 -8.62 17.90
N ASP A 83 -32.62 -8.93 18.83
CA ASP A 83 -32.25 -8.09 19.97
C ASP A 83 -30.73 -8.03 20.18
N GLY A 84 -30.11 -7.02 19.59
CA GLY A 84 -28.65 -6.82 19.62
C GLY A 84 -28.10 -6.09 20.85
N LYS A 85 -28.90 -5.74 21.87
CA LYS A 85 -28.47 -4.83 22.96
C LYS A 85 -27.26 -5.35 23.74
N LEU A 86 -27.24 -6.66 24.02
CA LEU A 86 -26.16 -7.30 24.77
C LEU A 86 -24.96 -7.70 23.89
N LEU A 87 -25.09 -7.60 22.57
CA LEU A 87 -24.11 -8.13 21.62
C LEU A 87 -22.73 -7.45 21.76
N PRO A 88 -22.59 -6.11 21.82
CA PRO A 88 -21.26 -5.50 21.97
C PRO A 88 -20.56 -5.85 23.28
N MET A 89 -21.35 -6.17 24.32
CA MET A 89 -20.83 -6.54 25.63
C MET A 89 -20.37 -8.01 25.69
N LEU A 90 -21.11 -8.91 25.04
CA LEU A 90 -20.91 -10.36 25.16
C LEU A 90 -20.10 -10.96 24.00
N CYS A 91 -20.27 -10.40 22.81
CA CYS A 91 -19.71 -10.90 21.55
C CYS A 91 -18.82 -9.85 20.84
N GLY A 92 -18.26 -8.91 21.61
CA GLY A 92 -17.26 -7.97 21.10
C GLY A 92 -16.10 -8.69 20.42
N LEU A 93 -15.54 -8.07 19.38
CA LEU A 93 -14.50 -8.68 18.55
C LEU A 93 -13.32 -9.27 19.35
N PRO A 94 -12.76 -8.60 20.39
CA PRO A 94 -11.69 -9.18 21.20
C PRO A 94 -12.07 -10.52 21.82
N ARG A 95 -13.28 -10.64 22.37
CA ARG A 95 -13.76 -11.86 23.02
C ARG A 95 -13.91 -12.99 22.01
N ILE A 96 -14.51 -12.73 20.85
CA ILE A 96 -14.70 -13.73 19.81
C ILE A 96 -13.35 -14.18 19.24
N ILE A 97 -12.43 -13.26 18.97
CA ILE A 97 -11.07 -13.60 18.53
C ILE A 97 -10.37 -14.50 19.56
N ASP A 98 -10.51 -14.22 20.86
CA ASP A 98 -9.94 -15.06 21.90
C ASP A 98 -10.55 -16.46 21.92
N ILE A 99 -11.88 -16.59 21.77
CA ILE A 99 -12.56 -17.88 21.67
C ILE A 99 -12.04 -18.65 20.45
N VAL A 100 -12.00 -18.01 19.29
CA VAL A 100 -11.55 -18.64 18.05
C VAL A 100 -10.09 -19.08 18.16
N ARG A 101 -9.22 -18.23 18.71
CA ARG A 101 -7.80 -18.54 18.90
C ARG A 101 -7.58 -19.71 19.86
N GLN A 102 -8.32 -19.77 20.96
CA GLN A 102 -8.09 -20.80 21.99
C GLN A 102 -8.78 -22.12 21.66
N PHE A 103 -9.98 -22.06 21.08
CA PHE A 103 -10.87 -23.22 20.93
C PHE A 103 -11.16 -23.59 19.50
N TYR A 104 -10.80 -22.81 18.47
CA TYR A 104 -11.16 -23.10 17.08
C TYR A 104 -10.02 -22.79 16.09
N SER A 105 -8.77 -22.88 16.53
CA SER A 105 -7.58 -22.79 15.69
C SER A 105 -7.12 -24.18 15.20
N GLU A 106 -6.51 -24.21 14.02
CA GLU A 106 -5.95 -25.38 13.35
C GLU A 106 -4.56 -25.73 13.87
N LYS A 107 -3.71 -24.71 14.09
CA LYS A 107 -2.43 -24.85 14.78
C LYS A 107 -2.66 -24.76 16.28
N LEU A 108 -2.60 -25.90 16.95
CA LEU A 108 -2.85 -26.01 18.38
C LEU A 108 -1.53 -26.09 19.15
N ASP A 109 -1.50 -25.43 20.31
CA ASP A 109 -0.56 -25.80 21.36
C ASP A 109 -0.84 -27.25 21.78
N ALA A 110 0.19 -27.99 22.22
CA ALA A 110 0.09 -29.41 22.58
C ALA A 110 -0.95 -29.76 23.67
N ARG A 111 -1.58 -28.76 24.30
CA ARG A 111 -2.66 -28.92 25.30
C ARG A 111 -4.07 -28.86 24.71
N SER A 112 -4.28 -28.21 23.56
CA SER A 112 -5.60 -27.96 22.97
C SER A 112 -5.93 -28.87 21.78
N SER A 113 -4.97 -29.70 21.35
CA SER A 113 -5.11 -30.79 20.36
C SER A 113 -5.46 -32.15 20.95
N LYS A 114 -5.47 -32.28 22.29
CA LYS A 114 -5.70 -33.56 22.94
C LYS A 114 -7.21 -33.82 23.10
N PRO A 115 -7.65 -35.08 22.94
CA PRO A 115 -9.00 -35.46 23.33
C PRO A 115 -9.25 -35.11 24.80
N LEU A 116 -10.49 -34.77 25.13
CA LEU A 116 -10.89 -34.50 26.50
C LEU A 116 -10.89 -35.83 27.27
N LEU A 117 -9.99 -35.95 28.26
CA LEU A 117 -9.87 -37.14 29.09
C LEU A 117 -10.65 -37.00 30.39
N HIS A 118 -11.15 -38.13 30.90
CA HIS A 118 -11.73 -38.22 32.22
C HIS A 118 -10.65 -38.09 33.30
N LEU A 119 -10.83 -37.13 34.21
CA LEU A 119 -9.87 -36.78 35.27
C LEU A 119 -9.40 -37.97 36.12
N ILE A 120 -10.22 -39.01 36.26
CA ILE A 120 -9.95 -40.16 37.14
C ILE A 120 -9.68 -41.45 36.36
N THR A 121 -10.27 -41.60 35.18
CA THR A 121 -10.20 -42.88 34.42
C THR A 121 -9.34 -42.78 33.16
N GLU A 122 -8.87 -41.57 32.82
CA GLU A 122 -8.08 -41.25 31.63
C GLU A 122 -8.72 -41.68 30.30
N GLN A 123 -10.00 -42.07 30.32
CA GLN A 123 -10.76 -42.40 29.11
C GLN A 123 -11.11 -41.14 28.33
N VAL A 124 -11.11 -41.24 27.00
CA VAL A 124 -11.58 -40.16 26.12
C VAL A 124 -13.08 -39.98 26.30
N ILE A 125 -13.49 -38.82 26.83
CA ILE A 125 -14.91 -38.45 27.02
C ILE A 125 -15.42 -37.60 25.85
N GLY A 126 -14.54 -36.89 25.15
CA GLY A 126 -14.94 -36.05 24.03
C GLY A 126 -13.80 -35.77 23.07
N GLU A 127 -14.13 -35.76 21.79
CA GLU A 127 -13.23 -35.35 20.72
C GLU A 127 -13.72 -34.05 20.12
N ARG A 128 -12.79 -33.26 19.61
CA ARG A 128 -13.15 -32.02 18.92
C ARG A 128 -13.69 -32.34 17.53
N PRO A 129 -14.59 -31.50 16.98
CA PRO A 129 -15.02 -31.61 15.58
C PRO A 129 -13.83 -31.62 14.61
N HIS A 130 -14.05 -32.17 13.41
CA HIS A 130 -13.02 -32.20 12.38
C HIS A 130 -12.67 -30.79 11.90
N ILE A 131 -11.50 -30.64 11.25
CA ILE A 131 -10.97 -29.34 10.84
C ILE A 131 -11.94 -28.53 9.95
N GLU A 132 -12.62 -29.21 9.04
CA GLU A 132 -13.63 -28.60 8.16
C GLU A 132 -14.85 -28.08 8.93
N GLU A 133 -15.24 -28.78 10.00
CA GLU A 133 -16.34 -28.42 10.87
C GLU A 133 -15.96 -27.27 11.81
N ILE A 134 -14.73 -27.31 12.35
CA ILE A 134 -14.14 -26.21 13.12
C ILE A 134 -14.18 -24.93 12.30
N ARG A 135 -13.81 -24.98 11.01
CA ARG A 135 -13.89 -23.81 10.13
C ARG A 135 -15.32 -23.29 10.00
N LYS A 136 -16.31 -24.17 9.81
CA LYS A 136 -17.73 -23.79 9.75
C LYS A 136 -18.21 -23.15 11.06
N ILE A 137 -17.80 -23.67 12.22
CA ILE A 137 -18.13 -23.11 13.54
C ILE A 137 -17.46 -21.73 13.71
N ARG A 138 -16.19 -21.60 13.32
CA ARG A 138 -15.45 -20.34 13.36
C ARG A 138 -16.17 -19.24 12.60
N LEU A 139 -16.71 -19.54 11.42
CA LEU A 139 -17.48 -18.57 10.63
C LEU A 139 -18.76 -18.08 11.35
N LEU A 140 -19.45 -18.95 12.09
CA LEU A 140 -20.61 -18.57 12.91
C LEU A 140 -20.22 -17.67 14.11
N LEU A 141 -19.08 -17.95 14.74
CA LEU A 141 -18.55 -17.08 15.80
C LEU A 141 -18.15 -15.72 15.25
N LEU A 142 -17.46 -15.70 14.10
CA LEU A 142 -17.05 -14.47 13.44
C LEU A 142 -18.25 -13.64 12.94
N SER A 143 -19.39 -14.23 12.61
CA SER A 143 -20.60 -13.46 12.29
C SER A 143 -21.15 -12.72 13.52
N LEU A 144 -21.06 -13.29 14.72
CA LEU A 144 -21.42 -12.58 15.96
C LEU A 144 -20.51 -11.36 16.19
N ALA A 145 -19.20 -11.50 15.95
CA ALA A 145 -18.26 -10.38 16.02
C ALA A 145 -18.55 -9.31 14.96
N GLU A 146 -18.85 -9.72 13.72
CA GLU A 146 -19.24 -8.80 12.65
C GLU A 146 -20.49 -8.01 13.03
N MET A 147 -21.53 -8.68 13.54
CA MET A 147 -22.75 -8.02 14.02
C MET A 147 -22.43 -7.03 15.15
N SER A 148 -21.52 -7.38 16.07
CA SER A 148 -21.07 -6.48 17.13
C SER A 148 -20.40 -5.23 16.56
N LEU A 149 -19.49 -5.39 15.59
CA LEU A 149 -18.80 -4.27 14.94
C LEU A 149 -19.77 -3.32 14.24
N LYS A 150 -20.82 -3.86 13.60
CA LYS A 150 -21.88 -3.05 12.95
C LYS A 150 -22.64 -2.17 13.92
N LEU A 151 -22.75 -2.57 15.19
CA LEU A 151 -23.38 -1.76 16.23
C LEU A 151 -22.42 -0.70 16.78
N LYS A 152 -21.18 -1.09 17.07
CA LYS A 152 -20.17 -0.18 17.63
C LYS A 152 -18.76 -0.71 17.39
N VAL A 153 -17.90 0.15 16.85
CA VAL A 153 -16.45 -0.08 16.80
C VAL A 153 -15.76 0.70 17.92
N SER A 154 -14.76 0.09 18.54
CA SER A 154 -13.91 0.68 19.56
C SER A 154 -12.43 0.46 19.27
N SER A 155 -11.58 1.28 19.88
CA SER A 155 -10.12 1.10 19.81
C SER A 155 -9.63 -0.23 20.40
N HIS A 156 -10.42 -0.91 21.22
CA HIS A 156 -10.11 -2.26 21.71
C HIS A 156 -10.25 -3.30 20.59
N ASP A 157 -11.23 -3.14 19.71
CA ASP A 157 -11.43 -4.03 18.56
C ASP A 157 -10.23 -3.95 17.61
N ILE A 158 -9.78 -2.74 17.30
CA ILE A 158 -8.61 -2.50 16.45
C ILE A 158 -7.34 -3.10 17.07
N ARG A 159 -7.11 -2.87 18.38
CA ARG A 159 -5.95 -3.45 19.08
C ARG A 159 -5.99 -4.97 19.14
N ALA A 160 -7.17 -5.56 19.28
CA ALA A 160 -7.34 -7.00 19.25
C ALA A 160 -7.02 -7.59 17.87
N LEU A 161 -7.48 -6.96 16.78
CA LEU A 161 -7.13 -7.35 15.41
C LEU A 161 -5.62 -7.30 15.18
N VAL A 162 -4.97 -6.19 15.51
CA VAL A 162 -3.53 -6.04 15.34
C VAL A 162 -2.77 -7.10 16.13
N SER A 163 -3.08 -7.25 17.43
CA SER A 163 -2.44 -8.26 18.28
C SER A 163 -2.67 -9.68 17.76
N PHE A 164 -3.85 -9.97 17.22
CA PHE A 164 -4.17 -11.27 16.64
C PHE A 164 -3.36 -11.53 15.36
N PHE A 165 -3.35 -10.59 14.43
CA PHE A 165 -2.60 -10.68 13.18
C PHE A 165 -1.09 -10.70 13.37
N GLU A 166 -0.56 -10.19 14.47
CA GLU A 166 0.87 -10.28 14.79
C GLU A 166 1.25 -11.61 15.43
N LYS A 167 0.42 -12.13 16.34
CA LYS A 167 0.76 -13.29 17.17
C LYS A 167 0.32 -14.63 16.58
N SER A 168 -0.78 -14.65 15.82
CA SER A 168 -1.33 -15.91 15.29
C SER A 168 -0.39 -16.53 14.24
N GLN A 169 -0.27 -17.85 14.30
CA GLN A 169 0.44 -18.68 13.30
C GLN A 169 -0.52 -19.53 12.47
N ASP A 170 -1.80 -19.52 12.81
CA ASP A 170 -2.87 -20.21 12.10
C ASP A 170 -3.31 -19.37 10.90
N VAL A 171 -2.85 -19.81 9.73
CA VAL A 171 -3.07 -19.12 8.45
C VAL A 171 -4.55 -19.09 8.08
N ALA A 172 -5.25 -20.22 8.19
CA ALA A 172 -6.66 -20.31 7.86
C ALA A 172 -7.52 -19.43 8.78
N CYS A 173 -7.18 -19.38 10.07
CA CYS A 173 -7.87 -18.50 10.99
C CYS A 173 -7.61 -17.01 10.71
N ILE A 174 -6.39 -16.64 10.30
CA ILE A 174 -6.08 -15.27 9.87
C ILE A 174 -6.91 -14.90 8.64
N GLU A 175 -7.01 -15.80 7.66
CA GLU A 175 -7.83 -15.59 6.47
C GLU A 175 -9.30 -15.38 6.80
N ASP A 176 -9.91 -16.27 7.61
CA ASP A 176 -11.32 -16.15 7.95
C ASP A 176 -11.64 -14.81 8.65
N VAL A 177 -10.73 -14.34 9.52
CA VAL A 177 -10.85 -13.01 10.16
C VAL A 177 -10.68 -11.88 9.16
N LEU A 178 -9.71 -11.96 8.23
CA LEU A 178 -9.51 -10.95 7.19
C LEU A 178 -10.72 -10.88 6.25
N TYR A 179 -11.25 -12.02 5.79
CA TYR A 179 -12.46 -12.07 4.99
C TYR A 179 -13.65 -11.45 5.69
N MET A 180 -13.85 -11.75 6.99
CA MET A 180 -14.92 -11.14 7.78
C MET A 180 -14.78 -9.61 7.82
N ILE A 181 -13.59 -9.08 8.14
CA ILE A 181 -13.36 -7.63 8.24
C ILE A 181 -13.52 -6.96 6.88
N ILE A 182 -12.92 -7.48 5.82
CA ILE A 182 -13.01 -6.92 4.45
C ILE A 182 -14.47 -6.90 3.97
N ARG A 183 -15.23 -7.97 4.23
CA ARG A 183 -16.66 -8.04 3.94
C ARG A 183 -17.44 -7.00 4.74
N ALA A 184 -17.20 -6.90 6.05
CA ALA A 184 -17.88 -5.94 6.92
C ALA A 184 -17.63 -4.49 6.48
N LEU A 185 -16.38 -4.15 6.16
CA LEU A 185 -15.97 -2.81 5.69
C LEU A 185 -16.49 -2.46 4.30
N SER A 186 -17.04 -3.42 3.55
CA SER A 186 -17.68 -3.14 2.27
C SER A 186 -19.05 -2.46 2.44
N GLN A 187 -19.56 -2.39 3.68
CA GLN A 187 -20.74 -1.60 4.03
C GLN A 187 -20.30 -0.20 4.46
N ASN A 188 -20.70 0.84 3.71
CA ASN A 188 -20.23 2.22 3.90
C ASN A 188 -20.46 2.78 5.33
N SER A 189 -21.49 2.31 6.05
CA SER A 189 -21.79 2.76 7.41
C SER A 189 -20.73 2.35 8.44
N LEU A 190 -20.10 1.18 8.28
CA LEU A 190 -19.08 0.69 9.20
C LEU A 190 -17.73 1.35 8.93
N LEU A 191 -17.39 1.57 7.66
CA LEU A 191 -16.07 2.02 7.22
C LEU A 191 -15.62 3.32 7.90
N SER A 192 -16.49 4.32 8.02
CA SER A 192 -16.15 5.61 8.64
C SER A 192 -15.80 5.47 10.12
N SER A 193 -16.67 4.81 10.90
CA SER A 193 -16.43 4.57 12.33
C SER A 193 -15.22 3.68 12.59
N PHE A 194 -14.97 2.70 11.71
CA PHE A 194 -13.78 1.86 11.79
C PHE A 194 -12.51 2.65 11.52
N LEU A 195 -12.51 3.51 10.48
CA LEU A 195 -11.38 4.37 10.14
C LEU A 195 -11.04 5.36 11.25
N GLU A 196 -12.04 5.93 11.92
CA GLU A 196 -11.83 6.79 13.08
C GLU A 196 -11.06 6.05 14.19
N GLN A 197 -11.47 4.81 14.50
CA GLN A 197 -10.79 4.00 15.51
C GLN A 197 -9.38 3.58 15.05
N VAL A 198 -9.18 3.23 13.78
CA VAL A 198 -7.85 2.94 13.21
C VAL A 198 -6.93 4.15 13.35
N ASN A 199 -7.40 5.34 12.98
CA ASN A 199 -6.64 6.59 13.10
C ASN A 199 -6.31 6.93 14.56
N SER A 200 -7.19 6.60 15.50
CA SER A 200 -6.92 6.80 16.94
C SER A 200 -5.81 5.91 17.51
N VAL A 201 -5.54 4.74 16.89
CA VAL A 201 -4.56 3.76 17.36
C VAL A 201 -3.20 3.94 16.69
N GLY A 202 -3.18 4.28 15.41
CA GLY A 202 -1.94 4.45 14.65
C GLY A 202 -2.08 4.53 13.12
N GLY A 203 -3.31 4.69 12.61
CA GLY A 203 -3.59 4.73 11.18
C GLY A 203 -3.40 3.37 10.49
N CYS A 204 -3.42 3.36 9.16
CA CYS A 204 -3.32 2.14 8.36
C CYS A 204 -2.00 1.36 8.53
N TYR A 205 -0.93 2.02 9.03
CA TYR A 205 0.38 1.40 9.24
C TYR A 205 0.30 0.17 10.15
N ILE A 206 -0.65 0.13 11.08
CA ILE A 206 -0.81 -1.00 12.02
C ILE A 206 -1.08 -2.35 11.33
N PHE A 207 -1.57 -2.34 10.08
CA PHE A 207 -1.85 -3.56 9.32
C PHE A 207 -0.75 -3.93 8.31
N ILE A 208 0.30 -3.11 8.17
CA ILE A 208 1.33 -3.29 7.14
C ILE A 208 2.12 -4.60 7.29
N ASN A 209 2.19 -5.13 8.52
CA ASN A 209 2.85 -6.40 8.83
C ASN A 209 2.12 -7.62 8.25
N LEU A 210 0.91 -7.47 7.72
CA LEU A 210 0.27 -8.53 6.91
C LEU A 210 1.03 -8.78 5.60
N LEU A 211 1.65 -7.73 5.03
CA LEU A 211 2.35 -7.80 3.74
C LEU A 211 3.68 -8.56 3.79
N LYS A 212 4.24 -8.79 4.99
CA LYS A 212 5.47 -9.57 5.19
C LYS A 212 5.24 -11.04 5.52
N ARG A 213 3.98 -11.50 5.52
CA ARG A 213 3.62 -12.90 5.80
C ARG A 213 4.04 -13.79 4.63
N GLU A 214 4.57 -14.97 4.92
CA GLU A 214 5.04 -15.92 3.89
C GLU A 214 3.89 -16.37 2.99
N PHE A 215 2.73 -16.65 3.59
CA PHE A 215 1.54 -17.11 2.88
C PHE A 215 0.94 -15.99 2.01
N GLU A 216 0.93 -16.19 0.70
CA GLU A 216 0.54 -15.17 -0.27
C GLU A 216 -0.93 -14.73 -0.16
N PRO A 217 -1.92 -15.64 0.03
CA PRO A 217 -3.31 -15.23 0.26
C PRO A 217 -3.49 -14.25 1.43
N ILE A 218 -2.70 -14.35 2.50
CA ILE A 218 -2.73 -13.35 3.59
C ILE A 218 -2.19 -12.00 3.12
N ARG A 219 -1.11 -11.98 2.32
CA ARG A 219 -0.58 -10.74 1.75
C ARG A 219 -1.60 -10.06 0.84
N LEU A 220 -2.29 -10.85 0.01
CA LEU A 220 -3.36 -10.39 -0.87
C LEU A 220 -4.52 -9.76 -0.07
N LEU A 221 -5.04 -10.47 0.93
CA LEU A 221 -6.11 -9.97 1.80
C LEU A 221 -5.66 -8.74 2.61
N GLY A 222 -4.41 -8.74 3.09
CA GLY A 222 -3.82 -7.59 3.78
C GLY A 222 -3.76 -6.35 2.89
N LEU A 223 -3.44 -6.53 1.61
CA LEU A 223 -3.40 -5.46 0.63
C LEU A 223 -4.81 -4.94 0.30
N GLN A 224 -5.79 -5.84 0.14
CA GLN A 224 -7.20 -5.48 -0.03
C GLN A 224 -7.75 -4.70 1.18
N LEU A 225 -7.39 -5.11 2.40
CA LEU A 225 -7.74 -4.39 3.62
C LEU A 225 -7.15 -2.98 3.61
N LEU A 226 -5.83 -2.85 3.33
CA LEU A 226 -5.18 -1.56 3.22
C LEU A 226 -5.83 -0.67 2.16
N GLY A 227 -6.15 -1.21 0.99
CA GLY A 227 -6.83 -0.46 -0.06
C GLY A 227 -8.20 0.05 0.34
N LYS A 228 -9.01 -0.78 1.01
CA LYS A 228 -10.31 -0.31 1.56
C LYS A 228 -10.13 0.83 2.56
N LEU A 229 -9.11 0.76 3.40
CA LEU A 229 -8.84 1.81 4.39
C LEU A 229 -8.29 3.09 3.74
N LEU A 230 -7.54 2.99 2.64
CA LEU A 230 -7.00 4.13 1.90
C LEU A 230 -8.07 4.84 1.05
N VAL A 231 -8.97 4.09 0.39
CA VAL A 231 -10.06 4.63 -0.45
C VAL A 231 -11.17 5.24 0.40
N GLY A 232 -11.42 4.72 1.61
CA GLY A 232 -12.43 5.22 2.54
C GLY A 232 -12.13 6.58 3.18
N VAL A 233 -10.97 7.19 2.89
CA VAL A 233 -10.66 8.53 3.37
C VAL A 233 -11.31 9.55 2.44
N PRO A 234 -12.30 10.35 2.89
CA PRO A 234 -12.83 11.42 2.05
C PRO A 234 -11.68 12.37 1.68
N SER A 235 -11.58 12.70 0.40
CA SER A 235 -10.69 13.76 -0.11
C SER A 235 -10.95 15.05 0.68
N GLU A 236 -10.07 15.37 1.63
CA GLU A 236 -10.21 16.57 2.42
C GLU A 236 -9.95 17.80 1.56
N LYS A 237 -11.02 18.56 1.33
CA LYS A 237 -10.94 20.00 1.09
C LYS A 237 -10.02 20.64 2.14
N LYS A 238 -8.87 21.17 1.70
CA LYS A 238 -7.99 22.11 2.43
C LYS A 238 -7.70 21.75 3.91
N GLY A 239 -7.19 20.53 4.15
CA GLY A 239 -6.37 20.09 5.31
C GLY A 239 -6.99 20.14 6.73
N PRO A 240 -6.31 19.58 7.75
CA PRO A 240 -5.04 18.84 7.73
C PRO A 240 -5.13 17.37 8.22
N LYS A 241 -4.25 16.53 7.64
CA LYS A 241 -3.74 15.21 8.11
C LYS A 241 -4.60 13.97 7.81
N LEU A 242 -4.54 13.53 6.55
CA LEU A 242 -4.15 12.14 6.29
C LEU A 242 -2.84 11.87 7.05
N PHE A 243 -2.82 10.85 7.92
CA PHE A 243 -1.79 10.55 8.94
C PHE A 243 -1.90 11.35 10.26
N GLY A 244 -2.84 10.96 11.11
CA GLY A 244 -2.83 11.32 12.53
C GLY A 244 -1.77 10.53 13.30
N LEU A 245 -0.67 11.20 13.68
CA LEU A 245 0.20 10.82 14.80
C LEU A 245 -0.02 11.81 15.96
N PRO A 246 0.25 11.40 17.23
CA PRO A 246 -0.35 12.01 18.42
C PRO A 246 0.10 13.46 18.63
N VAL A 247 -0.88 14.34 18.85
CA VAL A 247 -0.64 15.75 19.19
C VAL A 247 -0.32 15.86 20.68
N GLY A 248 0.96 15.77 21.01
CA GLY A 248 1.53 16.38 22.22
C GLY A 248 2.08 17.76 21.86
N ARG A 249 1.57 18.83 22.49
CA ARG A 249 2.14 20.19 22.35
C ARG A 249 3.63 20.19 22.76
N PRO A 250 4.46 20.98 22.08
CA PRO A 250 5.08 22.10 22.78
C PRO A 250 5.04 23.41 21.97
N ARG A 251 5.19 24.51 22.70
CA ARG A 251 5.25 25.89 22.20
C ARG A 251 6.53 26.15 21.38
N SER A 252 6.39 27.07 20.43
CA SER A 252 7.40 27.91 19.75
C SER A 252 8.51 27.28 18.89
N MET A 253 8.61 27.84 17.68
CA MET A 253 9.82 28.16 16.90
C MET A 253 10.16 27.30 15.66
N SER A 254 10.08 27.98 14.51
CA SER A 254 10.91 27.86 13.31
C SER A 254 10.66 26.76 12.25
N GLU A 255 10.93 27.18 11.01
CA GLU A 255 10.62 26.69 9.66
C GLU A 255 11.02 25.23 9.29
N ASN A 256 11.49 24.42 10.23
CA ASN A 256 11.94 23.05 9.94
C ASN A 256 10.81 22.00 9.85
N ILE A 257 9.55 22.38 10.12
CA ILE A 257 8.42 21.44 10.21
C ILE A 257 7.83 21.06 8.82
N ARG A 258 8.08 21.85 7.76
CA ARG A 258 7.50 21.58 6.43
C ARG A 258 8.00 20.26 5.82
N LYS A 259 9.27 19.89 6.05
CA LYS A 259 9.86 18.62 5.58
C LYS A 259 9.36 17.38 6.36
N GLY A 260 9.01 17.53 7.64
CA GLY A 260 8.57 16.41 8.49
C GLY A 260 7.13 15.94 8.24
N ILE A 261 6.27 16.79 7.66
CA ILE A 261 4.87 16.46 7.36
C ILE A 261 4.73 15.83 5.95
N ALA A 262 5.66 16.15 5.04
CA ALA A 262 5.70 15.59 3.68
C ALA A 262 6.27 14.16 3.60
N ALA A 263 7.10 13.74 4.57
CA ALA A 263 7.78 12.44 4.56
C ALA A 263 6.90 11.25 5.00
N THR A 264 5.79 11.49 5.70
CA THR A 264 4.94 10.44 6.28
C THR A 264 4.26 9.50 5.28
N PRO A 265 3.65 9.99 4.17
CA PRO A 265 3.10 9.13 3.14
C PRO A 265 4.19 8.33 2.41
N GLN A 266 5.35 8.95 2.14
CA GLN A 266 6.47 8.30 1.48
C GLN A 266 6.99 7.10 2.29
N LEU A 267 7.18 7.29 3.60
CA LEU A 267 7.62 6.21 4.50
C LEU A 267 6.61 5.06 4.56
N PHE A 268 5.32 5.34 4.39
CA PHE A 268 4.27 4.31 4.34
C PHE A 268 4.39 3.46 3.07
N PHE A 269 4.45 4.07 1.88
CA PHE A 269 4.58 3.32 0.64
C PHE A 269 5.96 2.66 0.49
N TYR A 270 7.03 3.28 0.99
CA TYR A 270 8.33 2.63 1.13
C TYR A 270 8.21 1.38 2.01
N SER A 271 7.54 1.47 3.17
CA SER A 271 7.31 0.33 4.06
C SER A 271 6.45 -0.77 3.45
N ILE A 272 5.51 -0.43 2.56
CA ILE A 272 4.73 -1.39 1.76
C ILE A 272 5.67 -2.09 0.78
N SER A 273 6.47 -1.32 0.05
CA SER A 273 7.42 -1.84 -0.94
C SER A 273 8.47 -2.76 -0.30
N GLU A 274 8.96 -2.47 0.90
CA GLU A 274 9.93 -3.30 1.61
C GLU A 274 9.33 -4.65 2.04
N ARG A 275 8.07 -4.66 2.47
CA ARG A 275 7.43 -5.88 2.98
C ARG A 275 6.87 -6.75 1.87
N LEU A 276 6.22 -6.15 0.88
CA LEU A 276 5.53 -6.87 -0.19
C LEU A 276 6.53 -7.56 -1.13
N PHE A 277 7.60 -6.86 -1.51
CA PHE A 277 8.64 -7.36 -2.42
C PHE A 277 9.71 -8.21 -1.74
N LYS A 278 9.55 -8.57 -0.45
CA LYS A 278 10.38 -9.59 0.20
C LYS A 278 10.22 -10.96 -0.48
N PHE A 279 9.11 -11.17 -1.18
CA PHE A 279 8.79 -12.39 -1.90
C PHE A 279 8.46 -12.04 -3.36
N PRO A 280 8.61 -12.99 -4.30
CA PRO A 280 8.07 -12.84 -5.65
C PRO A 280 6.57 -12.52 -5.62
N LEU A 281 6.13 -11.69 -6.57
CA LEU A 281 4.73 -11.34 -6.74
C LEU A 281 4.10 -12.22 -7.81
N SER A 282 2.94 -12.80 -7.50
CA SER A 282 2.07 -13.39 -8.53
C SER A 282 1.32 -12.29 -9.31
N ASP A 283 0.79 -12.66 -10.47
CA ASP A 283 -0.04 -11.77 -11.29
C ASP A 283 -1.25 -11.24 -10.51
N HIS A 284 -1.87 -12.06 -9.66
CA HIS A 284 -3.01 -11.67 -8.84
C HIS A 284 -2.64 -10.64 -7.76
N LEU A 285 -1.50 -10.85 -7.08
CA LEU A 285 -1.01 -9.94 -6.06
C LEU A 285 -0.58 -8.61 -6.70
N CYS A 286 0.06 -8.68 -7.86
CA CYS A 286 0.42 -7.52 -8.68
C CYS A 286 -0.81 -6.72 -9.12
N ALA A 287 -1.82 -7.37 -9.72
CA ALA A 287 -3.05 -6.71 -10.15
C ALA A 287 -3.76 -6.02 -8.98
N THR A 288 -3.88 -6.70 -7.84
CA THR A 288 -4.48 -6.14 -6.63
C THR A 288 -3.68 -4.96 -6.08
N PHE A 289 -2.35 -5.05 -6.13
CA PHE A 289 -1.47 -3.96 -5.70
C PHE A 289 -1.70 -2.70 -6.51
N PHE A 290 -1.67 -2.80 -7.83
CA PHE A 290 -1.93 -1.66 -8.70
C PHE A 290 -3.37 -1.13 -8.55
N ASP A 291 -4.36 -2.00 -8.41
CA ASP A 291 -5.75 -1.59 -8.16
C ASP A 291 -5.89 -0.77 -6.86
N VAL A 292 -5.26 -1.25 -5.78
CA VAL A 292 -5.25 -0.59 -4.47
C VAL A 292 -4.51 0.75 -4.51
N LEU A 293 -3.35 0.80 -5.15
CA LEU A 293 -2.51 2.00 -5.22
C LEU A 293 -3.08 3.07 -6.14
N LEU A 294 -3.75 2.67 -7.22
CA LEU A 294 -4.34 3.57 -8.21
C LEU A 294 -5.80 3.91 -7.92
N GLY A 295 -6.37 3.37 -6.84
CA GLY A 295 -7.78 3.58 -6.48
C GLY A 295 -8.75 3.12 -7.58
N GLY A 296 -8.37 2.09 -8.34
CA GLY A 296 -9.12 1.58 -9.49
C GLY A 296 -9.10 2.47 -10.75
N ALA A 297 -8.31 3.55 -10.78
CA ALA A 297 -8.16 4.41 -11.95
C ALA A 297 -6.86 4.09 -12.72
N SER A 298 -6.96 3.56 -13.94
CA SER A 298 -5.77 3.40 -14.78
C SER A 298 -5.23 4.75 -15.26
N PRO A 299 -3.91 4.91 -15.46
CA PRO A 299 -3.31 6.10 -16.07
C PRO A 299 -4.04 6.55 -17.36
N LYS A 300 -4.42 5.58 -18.20
CA LYS A 300 -5.17 5.83 -19.45
C LYS A 300 -6.55 6.42 -19.21
N GLN A 301 -7.26 6.01 -18.17
CA GLN A 301 -8.56 6.59 -17.81
C GLN A 301 -8.41 8.03 -17.28
N VAL A 302 -7.30 8.33 -16.59
CA VAL A 302 -6.99 9.70 -16.13
C VAL A 302 -6.70 10.61 -17.34
N LEU A 303 -5.90 10.13 -18.30
CA LEU A 303 -5.57 10.85 -19.53
C LEU A 303 -6.82 11.09 -20.39
N GLN A 304 -7.63 10.05 -20.66
CA GLN A 304 -8.85 10.17 -21.48
C GLN A 304 -9.90 11.12 -20.88
N LYS A 305 -10.10 11.12 -19.56
CA LYS A 305 -11.03 12.04 -18.89
C LYS A 305 -10.59 13.50 -19.02
N ARG A 306 -9.28 13.76 -19.11
CA ARG A 306 -8.73 15.10 -19.28
C ARG A 306 -8.84 15.58 -20.73
N SER A 307 -8.60 14.71 -21.71
CA SER A 307 -8.82 15.00 -23.13
C SER A 307 -10.27 15.42 -23.40
N GLN A 308 -11.24 14.70 -22.82
CA GLN A 308 -12.67 15.05 -22.93
C GLN A 308 -13.03 16.37 -22.24
N SER A 309 -12.34 16.74 -21.16
CA SER A 309 -12.54 18.04 -20.50
C SER A 309 -11.99 19.22 -21.30
N ASN A 310 -10.96 19.01 -22.12
CA ASN A 310 -10.41 20.04 -22.99
C ASN A 310 -11.29 20.28 -24.24
N GLU A 311 -11.98 19.27 -24.76
CA GLU A 311 -12.90 19.42 -25.91
C GLU A 311 -14.20 20.17 -25.58
N LEU A 312 -14.58 20.27 -24.30
CA LEU A 312 -15.81 20.94 -23.85
C LEU A 312 -15.62 22.42 -23.45
N ASN A 313 -14.41 22.96 -23.55
CA ASN A 313 -14.07 24.29 -23.02
C ASN A 313 -14.47 25.49 -23.90
N ASP A 314 -15.19 25.28 -25.02
CA ASP A 314 -15.54 26.38 -25.93
C ASP A 314 -16.92 27.02 -25.70
N ARG A 315 -17.65 26.67 -24.64
CA ARG A 315 -18.89 27.39 -24.29
C ARG A 315 -19.12 27.59 -22.78
N SER A 316 -19.05 28.86 -22.41
CA SER A 316 -19.66 29.51 -21.24
C SER A 316 -19.12 29.18 -19.83
N SER A 317 -18.61 30.23 -19.20
CA SER A 317 -18.34 30.40 -17.79
C SER A 317 -19.53 29.99 -16.90
N THR A 318 -19.35 29.01 -16.01
CA THR A 318 -19.58 29.05 -14.55
C THR A 318 -19.37 27.64 -13.98
N SER A 319 -18.62 27.53 -12.87
CA SER A 319 -18.26 26.30 -12.14
C SER A 319 -17.20 25.39 -12.78
N VAL A 320 -15.96 25.88 -12.81
CA VAL A 320 -14.79 24.99 -12.93
C VAL A 320 -14.73 24.15 -11.64
N VAL A 321 -15.31 22.95 -11.68
CA VAL A 321 -14.95 21.90 -10.74
C VAL A 321 -13.49 21.60 -11.01
N SER A 322 -12.59 22.21 -10.24
CA SER A 322 -11.18 21.86 -10.19
C SER A 322 -11.10 20.36 -9.85
N LEU A 323 -10.90 19.53 -10.87
CA LEU A 323 -10.53 18.14 -10.70
C LEU A 323 -9.23 18.12 -9.92
N ALA A 324 -9.22 17.42 -8.78
CA ALA A 324 -8.03 17.23 -7.98
C ALA A 324 -6.90 16.65 -8.86
N PRO A 325 -5.67 17.17 -8.77
CA PRO A 325 -4.54 16.60 -9.50
C PRO A 325 -4.42 15.12 -9.18
N PHE A 326 -4.21 14.29 -10.20
CA PHE A 326 -3.87 12.89 -10.01
C PHE A 326 -2.46 12.82 -9.42
N TYR A 327 -2.37 12.59 -8.11
CA TYR A 327 -1.10 12.48 -7.41
C TYR A 327 -0.55 11.04 -7.53
N VAL A 328 0.07 10.74 -8.67
CA VAL A 328 1.07 9.66 -8.89
C VAL A 328 2.16 9.50 -7.79
N PRO A 329 2.66 10.55 -7.09
CA PRO A 329 4.04 10.51 -6.58
C PRO A 329 4.34 9.57 -5.41
N GLN A 330 3.36 9.26 -4.56
CA GLN A 330 3.62 8.53 -3.33
C GLN A 330 3.80 7.02 -3.56
N ILE A 331 3.29 6.51 -4.69
CA ILE A 331 3.36 5.10 -5.04
C ILE A 331 4.53 4.79 -5.99
N LEU A 332 5.25 5.81 -6.47
CA LEU A 332 6.33 5.63 -7.45
C LEU A 332 7.39 4.63 -6.99
N VAL A 333 7.77 4.70 -5.70
CA VAL A 333 8.71 3.75 -5.09
C VAL A 333 8.24 2.30 -5.28
N CYS A 334 6.94 2.06 -5.14
CA CYS A 334 6.33 0.76 -5.35
C CYS A 334 6.35 0.34 -6.83
N ILE A 335 6.05 1.27 -7.75
CA ILE A 335 6.09 1.03 -9.20
C ILE A 335 7.53 0.71 -9.64
N PHE A 336 8.51 1.48 -9.17
CA PHE A 336 9.91 1.31 -9.51
C PHE A 336 10.46 -0.02 -9.00
N LYS A 337 10.15 -0.37 -7.75
CA LYS A 337 10.50 -1.69 -7.21
C LYS A 337 9.83 -2.85 -7.96
N TYR A 338 8.60 -2.65 -8.46
CA TYR A 338 7.96 -3.59 -9.36
C TYR A 338 8.71 -3.73 -10.67
N MET A 339 9.07 -2.63 -11.34
CA MET A 339 9.80 -2.70 -12.60
C MET A 339 11.13 -3.44 -12.46
N HIS A 340 11.87 -3.22 -11.36
CA HIS A 340 13.10 -3.96 -11.10
C HIS A 340 12.89 -5.48 -10.98
N SER A 341 11.79 -5.92 -10.36
CA SER A 341 11.49 -7.34 -10.13
C SER A 341 10.74 -8.01 -11.29
N CYS A 342 10.14 -7.23 -12.19
CA CYS A 342 9.37 -7.71 -13.32
C CYS A 342 10.29 -8.23 -14.42
N GLN A 343 10.14 -9.50 -14.84
CA GLN A 343 10.91 -10.06 -15.95
C GLN A 343 10.32 -9.74 -17.33
N ASP A 344 9.03 -9.37 -17.40
CA ASP A 344 8.36 -9.02 -18.65
C ASP A 344 8.73 -7.59 -19.11
N ALA A 345 9.63 -7.52 -20.08
CA ALA A 345 10.05 -6.29 -20.72
C ALA A 345 8.91 -5.52 -21.40
N SER A 346 7.87 -6.19 -21.89
CA SER A 346 6.70 -5.53 -22.49
C SER A 346 5.86 -4.84 -21.41
N ALA A 347 5.73 -5.45 -20.23
CA ALA A 347 5.06 -4.83 -19.10
C ALA A 347 5.85 -3.62 -18.58
N ARG A 348 7.19 -3.73 -18.46
CA ARG A 348 8.06 -2.61 -18.07
C ARG A 348 7.96 -1.45 -19.07
N ALA A 349 8.05 -1.72 -20.37
CA ALA A 349 7.91 -0.71 -21.41
C ALA A 349 6.53 -0.01 -21.36
N LYS A 350 5.45 -0.77 -21.12
CA LYS A 350 4.11 -0.20 -20.97
C LYS A 350 4.00 0.72 -19.75
N ILE A 351 4.57 0.33 -18.60
CA ILE A 351 4.59 1.16 -17.39
C ILE A 351 5.37 2.46 -17.65
N LEU A 352 6.55 2.37 -18.28
CA LEU A 352 7.36 3.53 -18.61
C LEU A 352 6.64 4.49 -19.57
N SER A 353 5.99 3.96 -20.60
CA SER A 353 5.18 4.75 -21.53
C SER A 353 4.04 5.46 -20.81
N ASP A 354 3.25 4.73 -20.00
CA ASP A 354 2.13 5.32 -19.25
C ASP A 354 2.63 6.39 -18.23
N LEU A 355 3.83 6.24 -17.66
CA LEU A 355 4.45 7.23 -16.78
C LEU A 355 4.92 8.47 -17.55
N LEU A 356 5.58 8.31 -18.70
CA LEU A 356 6.00 9.41 -19.55
C LEU A 356 4.80 10.23 -20.02
N ASP A 357 3.73 9.58 -20.49
CA ASP A 357 2.49 10.25 -20.89
C ASP A 357 1.89 11.08 -19.74
N LEU A 358 1.97 10.57 -18.50
CA LEU A 358 1.52 11.31 -17.32
C LEU A 358 2.41 12.53 -17.04
N LEU A 359 3.73 12.41 -17.19
CA LEU A 359 4.67 13.51 -16.99
C LEU A 359 4.49 14.62 -18.03
N ASP A 360 4.38 14.25 -19.30
CA ASP A 360 4.12 15.17 -20.42
C ASP A 360 2.79 15.91 -20.26
N SER A 361 1.79 15.26 -19.66
CA SER A 361 0.47 15.87 -19.47
C SER A 361 0.40 16.97 -18.41
N ASN A 362 1.34 17.02 -17.46
CA ASN A 362 1.32 18.01 -16.38
C ASN A 362 2.71 18.24 -15.76
N PRO A 363 3.26 19.47 -15.82
CA PRO A 363 4.56 19.78 -15.22
C PRO A 363 4.61 19.53 -13.70
N SER A 364 3.49 19.65 -12.98
CA SER A 364 3.43 19.30 -11.55
C SER A 364 3.71 17.82 -11.28
N ASN A 365 3.52 16.92 -12.25
CA ASN A 365 3.90 15.52 -12.12
C ASN A 365 5.43 15.36 -12.18
N VAL A 366 6.12 16.14 -13.01
CA VAL A 366 7.59 16.14 -13.11
C VAL A 366 8.21 16.62 -11.80
N GLU A 367 7.71 17.72 -11.25
CA GLU A 367 8.13 18.23 -9.94
C GLU A 367 7.92 17.20 -8.83
N ALA A 368 6.80 16.50 -8.88
CA ALA A 368 6.47 15.54 -7.84
C ALA A 368 7.22 14.19 -7.99
N ILE A 369 7.59 13.77 -9.22
CA ILE A 369 8.58 12.70 -9.40
C ILE A 369 9.91 13.13 -8.77
N MET A 370 10.36 14.35 -9.03
CA MET A 370 11.63 14.84 -8.48
C MET A 370 11.62 14.81 -6.94
N GLU A 371 10.54 15.30 -6.32
CA GLU A 371 10.45 15.38 -4.86
C GLU A 371 10.30 14.00 -4.19
N TYR A 372 9.60 13.05 -4.82
CA TYR A 372 9.11 11.85 -4.13
C TYR A 372 9.58 10.52 -4.71
N GLY A 373 10.08 10.49 -5.94
CA GLY A 373 10.39 9.26 -6.65
C GLY A 373 11.78 9.21 -7.28
N TRP A 374 12.45 10.34 -7.51
CA TRP A 374 13.67 10.38 -8.33
C TRP A 374 14.79 9.51 -7.80
N SER A 375 15.07 9.55 -6.49
CA SER A 375 16.07 8.66 -5.88
C SER A 375 15.74 7.17 -6.10
N SER A 376 14.48 6.78 -5.92
CA SER A 376 14.03 5.41 -6.16
C SER A 376 14.06 5.02 -7.64
N TRP A 377 13.83 5.98 -8.55
CA TRP A 377 13.99 5.79 -9.99
C TRP A 377 15.46 5.52 -10.32
N LEU A 378 16.38 6.37 -9.85
CA LEU A 378 17.82 6.22 -10.06
C LEU A 378 18.34 4.87 -9.57
N GLU A 379 17.91 4.42 -8.38
CA GLU A 379 18.28 3.09 -7.86
C GLU A 379 17.71 1.92 -8.67
N THR A 380 16.56 2.13 -9.32
CA THR A 380 15.86 1.11 -10.10
C THR A 380 16.42 1.02 -11.51
N SER A 381 16.60 2.16 -12.18
CA SER A 381 17.02 2.25 -13.58
C SER A 381 18.38 1.58 -13.80
N VAL A 382 19.35 1.81 -12.92
CA VAL A 382 20.69 1.20 -13.02
C VAL A 382 20.69 -0.31 -12.83
N LYS A 383 19.62 -0.88 -12.28
CA LYS A 383 19.46 -2.34 -12.09
C LYS A 383 18.64 -2.99 -13.21
N LEU A 384 18.04 -2.23 -14.12
CA LEU A 384 17.35 -2.77 -15.29
C LEU A 384 18.37 -3.34 -16.27
N ASP A 385 18.07 -4.48 -16.89
CA ASP A 385 19.01 -5.18 -17.79
C ASP A 385 19.46 -4.28 -18.95
N VAL A 386 18.55 -3.45 -19.49
CA VAL A 386 18.84 -2.50 -20.57
C VAL A 386 19.89 -1.45 -20.22
N PHE A 387 20.01 -1.09 -18.93
CA PHE A 387 20.96 -0.10 -18.43
C PHE A 387 22.23 -0.76 -17.85
N ARG A 388 22.10 -1.91 -17.18
CA ARG A 388 23.24 -2.69 -16.67
C ARG A 388 24.16 -3.16 -17.79
N ASP A 389 23.55 -3.71 -18.85
CA ASP A 389 24.25 -4.29 -20.00
C ASP A 389 24.24 -3.32 -21.19
N TYR A 390 24.40 -2.01 -20.90
CA TYR A 390 24.22 -0.93 -21.87
C TYR A 390 25.04 -1.10 -23.15
N ARG A 391 24.34 -1.08 -24.28
CA ARG A 391 24.93 -1.01 -25.63
C ARG A 391 24.40 0.22 -26.35
N PRO A 392 25.29 1.07 -26.92
CA PRO A 392 24.87 2.24 -27.69
C PRO A 392 23.91 1.84 -28.81
N ILE A 393 22.87 2.64 -29.03
CA ILE A 393 21.81 2.36 -30.01
C ILE A 393 22.37 2.20 -31.43
N SER A 394 23.48 2.87 -31.76
CA SER A 394 24.18 2.73 -33.04
C SER A 394 24.68 1.30 -33.36
N LYS A 395 24.68 0.39 -32.38
CA LYS A 395 25.04 -1.03 -32.53
C LYS A 395 23.87 -2.00 -32.28
N ALA A 396 22.68 -1.52 -31.95
CA ALA A 396 21.52 -2.34 -31.62
C ALA A 396 20.56 -2.45 -32.82
N ASN A 397 20.01 -3.65 -33.04
CA ASN A 397 18.94 -3.83 -34.04
C ASN A 397 17.70 -3.02 -33.61
N TYR A 398 17.31 -2.02 -34.41
CA TYR A 398 16.21 -1.07 -34.18
C TYR A 398 14.81 -1.66 -33.90
N ALA A 399 14.64 -2.97 -33.96
CA ALA A 399 13.34 -3.65 -33.82
C ALA A 399 13.23 -4.55 -32.58
N SER A 400 14.19 -4.49 -31.64
CA SER A 400 14.11 -5.32 -30.43
C SER A 400 13.31 -4.64 -29.32
N LEU A 401 12.58 -5.44 -28.54
CA LEU A 401 11.83 -5.00 -27.37
C LEU A 401 12.75 -4.34 -26.31
N GLU A 402 13.99 -4.81 -26.21
CA GLU A 402 15.05 -4.24 -25.36
C GLU A 402 15.44 -2.82 -25.80
N THR A 403 15.50 -2.55 -27.11
CA THR A 403 15.78 -1.21 -27.66
C THR A 403 14.65 -0.23 -27.31
N ASN A 404 13.40 -0.67 -27.37
CA ASN A 404 12.26 0.16 -26.99
C ASN A 404 12.28 0.50 -25.50
N GLU A 405 12.54 -0.48 -24.64
CA GLU A 405 12.66 -0.25 -23.20
C GLU A 405 13.83 0.71 -22.90
N LEU A 406 14.99 0.54 -23.55
CA LEU A 406 16.13 1.43 -23.37
C LEU A 406 15.80 2.89 -23.72
N ILE A 407 15.12 3.12 -24.84
CA ILE A 407 14.67 4.46 -25.26
C ILE A 407 13.75 5.07 -24.20
N LEU A 408 12.77 4.31 -23.70
CA LEU A 408 11.85 4.81 -22.67
C LEU A 408 12.55 5.15 -21.36
N VAL A 409 13.54 4.35 -20.93
CA VAL A 409 14.34 4.67 -19.73
C VAL A 409 15.15 5.96 -19.95
N ARG A 410 15.78 6.14 -21.11
CA ARG A 410 16.50 7.38 -21.46
C ARG A 410 15.58 8.61 -21.53
N ASN A 411 14.39 8.45 -22.10
CA ASN A 411 13.38 9.51 -22.16
C ASN A 411 12.95 9.98 -20.78
N MET A 412 12.85 9.08 -19.79
CA MET A 412 12.58 9.49 -18.39
C MET A 412 13.66 10.43 -17.85
N TYR A 413 14.94 10.16 -18.14
CA TYR A 413 16.04 11.07 -17.78
C TYR A 413 15.94 12.41 -18.50
N SER A 414 15.81 12.36 -19.83
CA SER A 414 15.77 13.57 -20.65
C SER A 414 14.59 14.46 -20.28
N LEU A 415 13.38 13.92 -20.17
CA LEU A 415 12.17 14.69 -19.87
C LEU A 415 12.27 15.41 -18.52
N VAL A 416 12.60 14.66 -17.46
CA VAL A 416 12.65 15.21 -16.09
C VAL A 416 13.77 16.24 -15.96
N LEU A 417 14.98 15.93 -16.43
CA LEU A 417 16.11 16.83 -16.28
C LEU A 417 15.97 18.08 -17.15
N SER A 418 15.48 17.94 -18.39
CA SER A 418 15.23 19.09 -19.28
C SER A 418 14.19 20.03 -18.71
N TYR A 419 13.12 19.52 -18.07
CA TYR A 419 12.15 20.36 -17.36
C TYR A 419 12.83 21.22 -16.27
N PHE A 420 13.68 20.61 -15.44
CA PHE A 420 14.38 21.35 -14.38
C PHE A 420 15.36 22.37 -14.94
N LEU A 421 16.08 22.04 -16.02
CA LEU A 421 16.97 22.96 -16.71
C LEU A 421 16.20 24.13 -17.33
N CYS A 422 15.02 23.92 -17.91
CA CYS A 422 14.23 24.99 -18.51
C CYS A 422 13.53 25.89 -17.49
N TYR A 423 12.89 25.30 -16.48
CA TYR A 423 11.85 26.00 -15.71
C TYR A 423 12.18 26.21 -14.22
N VAL A 424 13.21 25.55 -13.67
CA VAL A 424 13.53 25.61 -12.24
C VAL A 424 14.83 26.34 -12.00
N LYS A 425 14.81 27.38 -11.15
CA LYS A 425 16.02 28.10 -10.75
C LYS A 425 16.97 27.17 -9.99
N GLY A 426 18.20 27.05 -10.49
CA GLY A 426 19.18 26.11 -9.92
C GLY A 426 18.89 24.65 -10.28
N GLY A 427 18.09 24.40 -11.32
CA GLY A 427 17.78 23.06 -11.80
C GLY A 427 19.02 22.25 -12.23
N TRP A 428 20.12 22.93 -12.57
CA TRP A 428 21.41 22.29 -12.84
C TRP A 428 21.94 21.46 -11.68
N HIS A 429 21.59 21.76 -10.42
CA HIS A 429 21.94 20.91 -9.28
C HIS A 429 21.35 19.50 -9.40
N GLN A 430 20.13 19.36 -9.94
CA GLN A 430 19.51 18.04 -10.13
C GLN A 430 20.24 17.23 -11.21
N LEU A 431 20.72 17.90 -12.25
CA LEU A 431 21.56 17.29 -13.27
C LEU A 431 22.91 16.83 -12.69
N GLU A 432 23.57 17.69 -11.91
CA GLU A 432 24.84 17.39 -11.25
C GLU A 432 24.71 16.22 -10.27
N ASP A 433 23.70 16.25 -9.38
CA ASP A 433 23.43 15.17 -8.43
C ASP A 433 23.14 13.83 -9.14
N THR A 434 22.35 13.87 -10.21
CA THR A 434 22.05 12.68 -11.03
C THR A 434 23.31 12.14 -11.72
N THR A 435 24.16 13.04 -12.21
CA THR A 435 25.42 12.67 -12.88
C THR A 435 26.40 12.05 -11.90
N ASN A 436 26.58 12.65 -10.73
CA ASN A 436 27.42 12.12 -9.66
C ASN A 436 26.94 10.74 -9.20
N PHE A 437 25.63 10.53 -9.08
CA PHE A 437 25.07 9.21 -8.79
C PHE A 437 25.45 8.17 -9.86
N LEU A 438 25.27 8.50 -11.14
CA LEU A 438 25.60 7.57 -12.23
C LEU A 438 27.09 7.27 -12.30
N LEU A 439 27.95 8.28 -12.12
CA LEU A 439 29.40 8.11 -12.05
C LEU A 439 29.81 7.18 -10.90
N LEU A 440 29.26 7.39 -9.70
CA LEU A 440 29.48 6.50 -8.55
C LEU A 440 29.11 5.04 -8.90
N LYS A 441 28.01 4.82 -9.63
CA LYS A 441 27.60 3.46 -10.05
C LYS A 441 28.49 2.85 -11.12
N ILE A 442 29.11 3.68 -11.98
CA ILE A 442 30.14 3.23 -12.92
C ILE A 442 31.42 2.84 -12.15
N GLU A 443 31.85 3.65 -11.18
CA GLU A 443 33.02 3.38 -10.34
C GLU A 443 32.86 2.12 -9.47
N GLU A 444 31.66 1.87 -8.94
CA GLU A 444 31.30 0.65 -8.22
C GLU A 444 31.23 -0.61 -9.13
N GLY A 445 31.39 -0.44 -10.46
CA GLY A 445 31.31 -1.52 -11.44
C GLY A 445 29.88 -2.05 -11.68
N GLN A 446 28.85 -1.33 -11.20
CA GLN A 446 27.44 -1.70 -11.43
C GLN A 446 26.95 -1.30 -12.82
N LEU A 447 27.57 -0.28 -13.41
CA LEU A 447 27.36 0.16 -14.79
C LEU A 447 28.62 -0.04 -15.61
N THR A 448 28.45 -0.54 -16.83
CA THR A 448 29.57 -1.00 -17.65
C THR A 448 30.14 0.05 -18.60
N ASN A 449 29.47 1.21 -18.78
CA ASN A 449 29.77 2.07 -19.93
C ASN A 449 29.52 3.57 -19.71
N PHE A 450 30.58 4.37 -19.85
CA PHE A 450 30.52 5.84 -19.91
C PHE A 450 29.70 6.37 -21.10
N CYS A 451 29.51 5.58 -22.17
CA CYS A 451 28.64 5.96 -23.28
C CYS A 451 27.20 6.21 -22.83
N LEU A 452 26.73 5.57 -21.75
CA LEU A 452 25.40 5.82 -21.22
C LEU A 452 25.23 7.29 -20.81
N LEU A 453 26.22 7.84 -20.11
CA LEU A 453 26.16 9.23 -19.63
C LEU A 453 26.17 10.21 -20.80
N ARG A 454 27.05 9.98 -21.78
CA ARG A 454 27.08 10.77 -23.01
C ARG A 454 25.73 10.73 -23.72
N ASP A 455 25.17 9.54 -23.92
CA ASP A 455 23.94 9.37 -24.68
C ASP A 455 22.73 9.98 -23.92
N ILE A 456 22.73 10.03 -22.58
CA ILE A 456 21.73 10.77 -21.78
C ILE A 456 21.89 12.29 -21.98
N PHE A 457 23.12 12.81 -21.95
CA PHE A 457 23.38 14.23 -22.19
C PHE A 457 22.98 14.64 -23.62
N GLU A 458 23.22 13.77 -24.61
CA GLU A 458 22.73 13.95 -25.98
C GLU A 458 21.21 14.08 -26.05
N ASP A 459 20.46 13.23 -25.33
CA ASP A 459 19.00 13.32 -25.31
C ASP A 459 18.50 14.58 -24.59
N ILE A 460 19.16 15.01 -23.52
CA ILE A 460 18.81 16.25 -22.80
C ILE A 460 19.00 17.44 -23.74
N ILE A 461 20.17 17.53 -24.38
CA ILE A 461 20.46 18.61 -25.34
C ILE A 461 19.48 18.57 -26.51
N GLY A 462 19.16 17.38 -27.03
CA GLY A 462 18.14 17.18 -28.05
C GLY A 462 16.77 17.71 -27.61
N SER A 463 16.30 17.32 -26.42
CA SER A 463 15.02 17.76 -25.87
C SER A 463 14.96 19.27 -25.67
N LEU A 464 16.03 19.89 -25.17
CA LEU A 464 16.12 21.35 -24.99
C LEU A 464 15.93 22.08 -26.33
N LEU A 465 16.60 21.60 -27.40
CA LEU A 465 16.49 22.17 -28.74
C LEU A 465 15.10 21.99 -29.37
N GLU A 466 14.39 20.91 -29.05
CA GLU A 466 13.02 20.69 -29.54
C GLU A 466 11.98 21.57 -28.83
N THR A 467 12.19 21.91 -27.56
CA THR A 467 11.32 22.82 -26.79
C THR A 467 11.46 24.30 -27.17
N SER A 468 12.36 24.64 -28.11
CA SER A 468 12.68 26.03 -28.48
C SER A 468 11.99 26.68 -29.70
N PRO A 469 10.82 26.25 -30.26
CA PRO A 469 10.39 26.81 -31.55
C PRO A 469 9.91 28.28 -31.48
N ASP A 470 9.29 28.72 -30.39
CA ASP A 470 8.50 29.97 -30.41
C ASP A 470 8.86 31.03 -29.34
N GLU A 471 9.69 30.73 -28.34
CA GLU A 471 10.22 31.73 -27.40
C GLU A 471 11.72 31.48 -27.16
N ASP A 472 12.52 32.55 -27.07
CA ASP A 472 13.96 32.54 -26.73
C ASP A 472 14.18 32.08 -25.26
N ILE A 473 13.66 30.89 -24.88
CA ILE A 473 13.72 30.30 -23.54
C ILE A 473 15.17 30.30 -23.05
N PHE A 474 16.12 30.02 -23.95
CA PHE A 474 17.56 30.01 -23.71
C PHE A 474 18.18 31.35 -23.28
N ILE A 475 17.53 32.47 -23.58
CA ILE A 475 18.01 33.81 -23.21
C ILE A 475 17.40 34.25 -21.87
N SER A 476 16.27 33.64 -21.49
CA SER A 476 15.55 33.90 -20.26
C SER A 476 16.09 33.11 -19.06
N GLN A 477 15.97 33.70 -17.86
CA GLN A 477 16.16 32.95 -16.62
C GLN A 477 14.87 32.16 -16.28
N PRO A 478 14.98 30.93 -15.76
CA PRO A 478 16.20 30.30 -15.23
C PRO A 478 17.04 29.52 -16.24
N CYS A 479 16.50 29.26 -17.44
CA CYS A 479 17.08 28.35 -18.43
C CYS A 479 18.51 28.72 -18.84
N ARG A 480 18.77 30.00 -19.14
CA ARG A 480 20.10 30.48 -19.53
C ARG A 480 21.19 30.07 -18.54
N ASP A 481 20.95 30.32 -17.26
CA ASP A 481 21.95 30.06 -16.22
C ASP A 481 22.16 28.55 -16.07
N ASN A 482 21.09 27.76 -16.09
CA ASN A 482 21.16 26.30 -16.01
C ASN A 482 21.92 25.66 -17.20
N ILE A 483 21.73 26.18 -18.42
CA ILE A 483 22.42 25.67 -19.62
C ILE A 483 23.91 25.95 -19.59
N LEU A 484 24.33 27.11 -19.08
CA LEU A 484 25.76 27.40 -18.90
C LEU A 484 26.43 26.36 -17.98
N TYR A 485 25.74 25.92 -16.93
CA TYR A 485 26.21 24.82 -16.08
C TYR A 485 26.18 23.47 -16.79
N LEU A 486 25.14 23.15 -17.58
CA LEU A 486 25.12 21.93 -18.41
C LEU A 486 26.32 21.88 -19.36
N LEU A 487 26.61 22.97 -20.06
CA LEU A 487 27.74 23.06 -20.99
C LEU A 487 29.08 22.87 -20.25
N LYS A 488 29.25 23.51 -19.10
CA LYS A 488 30.43 23.33 -18.25
C LYS A 488 30.59 21.88 -17.79
N LEU A 489 29.52 21.27 -17.29
CA LEU A 489 29.53 19.88 -16.83
C LEU A 489 29.80 18.91 -17.98
N SER A 490 29.26 19.19 -19.18
CA SER A 490 29.53 18.43 -20.40
C SER A 490 31.00 18.52 -20.80
N ASP A 491 31.59 19.72 -20.71
CA ASP A 491 33.02 19.95 -20.98
C ASP A 491 33.89 19.14 -20.02
N GLU A 492 33.66 19.26 -18.71
CA GLU A 492 34.41 18.53 -17.67
C GLU A 492 34.30 17.00 -17.84
N LEU A 493 33.13 16.47 -18.20
CA LEU A 493 32.91 15.02 -18.24
C LEU A 493 33.27 14.37 -19.59
N LEU A 494 33.17 15.12 -20.70
CA LEU A 494 33.32 14.56 -22.04
C LEU A 494 34.62 15.00 -22.72
N VAL A 495 35.17 16.18 -22.40
CA VAL A 495 36.47 16.60 -22.95
C VAL A 495 37.62 15.88 -22.24
N ASP A 496 37.53 15.63 -20.94
CA ASP A 496 38.51 14.77 -20.24
C ASP A 496 38.50 13.31 -20.74
N GLN A 497 37.39 12.84 -21.33
CA GLN A 497 37.31 11.52 -21.98
C GLN A 497 37.93 11.52 -23.39
N ILE A 498 37.86 12.63 -24.13
CA ILE A 498 38.51 12.80 -25.43
C ILE A 498 40.03 13.04 -25.28
N GLY A 499 40.50 13.41 -24.08
CA GLY A 499 41.92 13.57 -23.73
C GLY A 499 42.80 12.32 -23.97
N ILE A 500 42.21 11.14 -24.17
CA ILE A 500 42.95 9.92 -24.55
C ILE A 500 43.00 9.72 -26.10
N LYS A 501 42.34 10.57 -26.90
CA LYS A 501 42.33 10.47 -28.37
C LYS A 501 42.66 11.73 -29.17
N LEU A 502 42.84 12.91 -28.57
CA LEU A 502 43.34 14.09 -29.29
C LEU A 502 44.85 14.31 -29.08
N LEU A 503 45.66 13.34 -29.51
CA LEU A 503 46.94 13.68 -30.11
C LEU A 503 46.63 14.10 -31.55
N PHE A 504 46.69 15.40 -31.85
CA PHE A 504 47.35 16.00 -33.02
C PHE A 504 46.87 17.46 -33.29
N HIS A 505 47.76 18.38 -32.89
CA HIS A 505 48.12 19.73 -33.38
C HIS A 505 47.09 20.83 -33.76
N PRO A 506 47.38 22.11 -33.36
CA PRO A 506 46.63 23.31 -33.74
C PRO A 506 47.12 23.89 -35.09
N PRO A 507 46.36 24.82 -35.69
CA PRO A 507 46.98 26.12 -35.98
C PRO A 507 46.05 27.35 -35.81
N ASP A 508 46.55 28.31 -35.03
CA ASP A 508 46.72 29.75 -35.33
C ASP A 508 45.73 30.55 -36.21
N MET A 509 45.41 31.74 -35.66
CA MET A 509 44.85 32.98 -36.27
C MET A 509 43.33 32.98 -36.54
N CYS A 510 42.53 34.02 -36.28
CA CYS A 510 42.78 35.43 -35.97
C CYS A 510 41.58 36.05 -35.20
N ALA A 511 41.84 37.09 -34.40
CA ALA A 511 40.84 37.91 -33.71
C ALA A 511 39.89 38.66 -34.67
N SER A 512 38.60 38.80 -34.32
CA SER A 512 37.91 40.09 -34.19
C SER A 512 36.39 39.98 -33.92
N SER A 513 35.91 40.95 -33.15
CA SER A 513 34.56 41.53 -33.06
C SER A 513 33.52 40.86 -32.15
N SER A 514 33.20 41.64 -31.12
CA SER A 514 32.09 41.54 -30.19
C SER A 514 30.75 41.81 -30.87
N ASP A 515 29.96 40.77 -31.09
CA ASP A 515 28.49 40.74 -31.02
C ASP A 515 28.05 39.31 -31.37
N GLY A 516 28.11 38.41 -30.37
CA GLY A 516 28.12 36.97 -30.65
C GLY A 516 27.37 36.07 -29.68
N SER A 517 26.85 36.54 -28.54
CA SER A 517 26.33 35.61 -27.52
C SER A 517 25.07 34.84 -27.94
N GLN A 518 24.28 35.41 -28.86
CA GLN A 518 23.03 34.81 -29.34
C GLN A 518 23.25 33.70 -30.39
N LYS A 519 24.34 33.79 -31.16
CA LYS A 519 24.72 32.74 -32.11
C LYS A 519 25.61 31.70 -31.45
N GLU A 520 26.53 32.08 -30.57
CA GLU A 520 27.49 31.16 -29.97
C GLU A 520 26.85 30.05 -29.12
N MET A 521 25.75 30.30 -28.40
CA MET A 521 25.15 29.25 -27.56
C MET A 521 24.38 28.21 -28.39
N THR A 522 23.57 28.65 -29.36
CA THR A 522 22.87 27.77 -30.29
C THR A 522 23.83 27.06 -31.23
N LEU A 523 24.92 27.73 -31.63
CA LEU A 523 25.95 27.21 -32.51
C LEU A 523 26.92 26.30 -31.75
N ALA A 524 27.16 26.49 -30.45
CA ALA A 524 27.85 25.52 -29.59
C ALA A 524 27.04 24.22 -29.41
N LEU A 525 25.73 24.34 -29.20
CA LEU A 525 24.82 23.18 -29.14
C LEU A 525 24.68 22.47 -30.51
N HIS A 526 24.76 23.21 -31.63
CA HIS A 526 24.78 22.63 -32.97
C HIS A 526 26.12 22.01 -33.36
N LEU A 527 27.24 22.62 -32.96
CA LEU A 527 28.59 22.11 -33.23
C LEU A 527 28.87 20.82 -32.44
N TRP A 528 28.25 20.63 -31.28
CA TRP A 528 28.36 19.40 -30.50
C TRP A 528 27.64 18.19 -31.13
N LYS A 529 26.86 18.41 -32.20
CA LYS A 529 26.18 17.36 -32.98
C LYS A 529 27.05 16.77 -34.10
N LEU A 530 28.26 17.31 -34.31
CA LEU A 530 29.29 16.89 -35.28
C LEU A 530 30.51 16.32 -34.54
#